data_AF-A0A935FW13-F1
#
_entry.id   AF-A0A935FW13-F1
#
_cell.length_a   1.000
_cell.length_b   1.000
_cell.length_c   1.000
_cell.angle_alpha   90.00
_cell.angle_beta   90.00
_cell.angle_gamma   90.00
#
_symmetry.space_group_name_H-M   'P 1'
#
loop_
_entity.id
_entity.type
_entity.pdbx_description
1 polymer ?
#
loop_
_entity_poly.entity_id
_entity_poly.type
_entity_poly.pdbx_seq_one_letter_code
_entity_poly.pdbx_strand_id
1 'polypeptide(L)'
;MSVSPNFRVTNTNAHALAEICNRLDGIPLAIELAAARVKVLSLEKIYERLNDRFSLLTGGRRTALPRQQTLRAMIDWSYDLLSEREGTMEQAIGISGGWTLEAAEEICSDEKVKQREVLDLLIQLAEKSIIIYDEDKERYRILETMKQYGEERLIEAKEQEIVLDKHLKHFAELANLGSKELRGAEHLHWINVMDTESGNFERNTQSN
;
A
#
# COMPACT_ATOMS: atom_id res chain seq x y z
N MET A 1 26.75 1.78 13.18
CA MET A 1 25.48 1.21 13.69
C MET A 1 25.62 0.90 15.17
N SER A 2 24.89 1.58 16.05
CA SER A 2 24.84 1.25 17.48
C SER A 2 23.46 0.69 17.77
N VAL A 3 23.37 -0.64 17.84
CA VAL A 3 22.22 -1.38 18.36
C VAL A 3 22.01 -0.94 19.81
N SER A 4 20.78 -0.60 20.21
CA SER A 4 20.48 -0.38 21.63
C SER A 4 20.70 -1.70 22.37
N PRO A 5 21.73 -1.83 23.23
CA PRO A 5 22.12 -3.10 23.82
C PRO A 5 21.04 -3.71 24.74
N ASN A 6 20.04 -2.91 25.13
CA ASN A 6 18.93 -3.34 25.97
C ASN A 6 17.64 -3.64 25.18
N PHE A 7 17.62 -3.48 23.86
CA PHE A 7 16.44 -3.84 23.07
C PHE A 7 16.35 -5.36 22.94
N ARG A 8 15.24 -5.93 23.41
CA ARG A 8 14.94 -7.36 23.29
C ARG A 8 13.60 -7.53 22.59
N VAL A 9 13.55 -8.46 21.64
CA VAL A 9 12.29 -8.94 21.08
C VAL A 9 11.60 -9.80 22.14
N THR A 10 10.36 -9.48 22.44
CA THR A 10 9.47 -10.17 23.39
C THR A 10 8.19 -10.55 22.66
N ASN A 11 7.44 -11.53 23.19
CA ASN A 11 6.14 -11.88 22.60
C ASN A 11 5.17 -10.69 22.56
N THR A 12 5.33 -9.72 23.47
CA THR A 12 4.52 -8.50 23.50
C THR A 12 4.89 -7.47 22.43
N ASN A 13 6.13 -7.45 21.94
CA ASN A 13 6.58 -6.46 20.94
C ASN A 13 6.83 -7.05 19.53
N ALA A 14 6.82 -8.38 19.41
CA ALA A 14 7.05 -9.07 18.15
C ALA A 14 6.04 -8.70 17.05
N HIS A 15 4.76 -8.56 17.42
CA HIS A 15 3.72 -8.13 16.47
C HIS A 15 3.99 -6.72 15.94
N ALA A 16 4.23 -5.75 16.82
CA ALA A 16 4.54 -4.38 16.41
C ALA A 16 5.82 -4.31 15.56
N LEU A 17 6.82 -5.13 15.86
CA LEU A 17 8.04 -5.21 15.07
C LEU A 17 7.79 -5.79 13.66
N ALA A 18 6.98 -6.84 13.55
CA ALA A 18 6.59 -7.42 12.26
C ALA A 18 5.84 -6.41 11.40
N GLU A 19 4.88 -5.70 11.99
CA GLU A 19 4.13 -4.63 11.32
C GLU A 19 5.04 -3.49 10.84
N ILE A 20 6.00 -3.06 11.66
CA ILE A 20 6.99 -2.05 11.27
C ILE A 20 7.85 -2.55 10.11
N CYS A 21 8.35 -3.78 10.16
CA CYS A 21 9.16 -4.35 9.08
C CYS A 21 8.36 -4.48 7.77
N ASN A 22 7.11 -4.92 7.86
CA ASN A 22 6.20 -5.01 6.71
C ASN A 22 5.96 -3.63 6.10
N ARG A 23 5.71 -2.62 6.94
CA ARG A 23 5.45 -1.23 6.51
C ARG A 23 6.69 -0.49 5.99
N LEU A 24 7.87 -1.03 6.26
CA LEU A 24 9.14 -0.57 5.70
C LEU A 24 9.55 -1.40 4.48
N ASP A 25 8.66 -2.25 3.98
CA ASP A 25 8.86 -3.15 2.83
C ASP A 25 10.11 -4.03 2.96
N GLY A 26 10.56 -4.30 4.19
CA GLY A 26 11.80 -5.02 4.45
C GLY A 26 13.09 -4.28 4.03
N ILE A 27 13.00 -3.02 3.59
CA ILE A 27 14.14 -2.26 3.05
C ILE A 27 15.17 -2.05 4.17
N PRO A 28 16.39 -2.61 4.08
CA PRO A 28 17.35 -2.59 5.18
C PRO A 28 17.69 -1.19 5.68
N LEU A 29 17.77 -0.21 4.77
CA LEU A 29 18.02 1.19 5.11
C LEU A 29 16.84 1.83 5.85
N ALA A 30 15.61 1.54 5.42
CA ALA A 30 14.41 2.06 6.07
C ALA A 30 14.28 1.50 7.50
N ILE A 31 14.62 0.21 7.67
CA ILE A 31 14.72 -0.47 8.97
C ILE A 31 15.82 0.16 9.84
N GLU A 32 17.00 0.44 9.30
CA GLU A 32 18.09 1.12 10.05
C GLU A 32 17.64 2.47 10.59
N LEU A 33 16.95 3.26 9.76
CA LEU A 33 16.44 4.57 10.14
C LEU A 33 15.33 4.48 11.21
N ALA A 34 14.40 3.53 11.09
CA ALA A 34 13.39 3.30 12.12
C ALA A 34 14.04 2.84 13.44
N ALA A 35 14.98 1.89 13.38
CA ALA A 35 15.71 1.37 14.54
C ALA A 35 16.48 2.47 15.29
N ALA A 36 17.04 3.46 14.58
CA ALA A 36 17.71 4.60 15.20
C ALA A 36 16.80 5.43 16.13
N ARG A 37 15.48 5.42 15.90
CA ARG A 37 14.48 6.20 16.65
C ARG A 37 13.95 5.48 17.90
N VAL A 38 14.23 4.17 18.05
CA VAL A 38 13.84 3.36 19.23
C VAL A 38 14.49 3.88 20.52
N LYS A 39 15.55 4.70 20.42
CA LYS A 39 16.18 5.37 21.57
C LYS A 39 15.31 6.47 22.20
N VAL A 40 14.35 7.01 21.45
CA VAL A 40 13.55 8.19 21.85
C VAL A 40 12.05 8.00 21.66
N LEU A 41 11.62 6.92 21.01
CA LEU A 41 10.22 6.57 20.77
C LEU A 41 10.00 5.07 21.03
N SER A 42 8.82 4.71 21.55
CA SER A 42 8.39 3.32 21.60
C SER A 42 8.07 2.79 20.20
N LEU A 43 8.00 1.46 20.03
CA LEU A 43 7.67 0.84 18.74
C LEU A 43 6.27 1.25 18.26
N GLU A 44 5.30 1.37 19.16
CA GLU A 44 3.95 1.79 18.85
C GLU A 44 3.94 3.23 18.33
N LYS A 45 4.76 4.12 18.92
CA LYS A 45 4.90 5.50 18.46
C LYS A 45 5.68 5.64 17.16
N ILE A 46 6.60 4.72 16.88
CA ILE A 46 7.25 4.62 15.58
C ILE A 46 6.25 4.15 14.53
N TYR A 47 5.45 3.13 14.85
CA TYR A 47 4.40 2.59 13.99
C TYR A 47 3.35 3.65 13.62
N GLU A 48 2.79 4.38 14.59
CA GLU A 48 1.84 5.48 14.31
C GLU A 48 2.43 6.54 13.36
N ARG A 49 3.73 6.83 13.47
CA ARG A 49 4.41 7.83 12.66
C ARG A 49 4.83 7.32 11.28
N LEU A 50 4.79 6.01 11.04
CA LEU A 50 5.01 5.45 9.69
C LEU A 50 3.85 5.77 8.73
N ASN A 51 2.72 6.29 9.22
CA ASN A 51 1.70 6.92 8.36
C ASN A 51 2.27 8.08 7.54
N ASP A 52 3.23 8.82 8.10
CA ASP A 52 4.04 9.82 7.37
C ASP A 52 5.50 9.34 7.33
N ARG A 53 5.71 8.16 6.74
CA ARG A 53 7.03 7.48 6.74
C ARG A 53 8.09 8.31 6.06
N PHE A 54 7.81 9.11 5.02
CA PHE A 54 8.82 10.02 4.48
C PHE A 54 9.22 11.10 5.48
N SER A 55 8.31 11.75 6.19
CA SER A 55 8.68 12.69 7.26
C SER A 55 9.42 12.00 8.40
N LEU A 56 8.95 10.81 8.81
CA LEU A 56 9.61 10.01 9.83
C LEU A 56 11.02 9.64 9.38
N LEU A 57 11.22 9.08 8.19
CA LEU A 57 12.50 8.62 7.67
C LEU A 57 13.44 9.77 7.32
N THR A 58 12.94 10.91 6.84
CA THR A 58 13.74 12.10 6.45
C THR A 58 13.95 13.12 7.59
N GLY A 59 13.27 12.96 8.73
CA GLY A 59 13.37 13.89 9.86
C GLY A 59 12.70 15.25 9.62
N GLY A 60 11.77 15.33 8.67
CA GLY A 60 11.07 16.57 8.31
C GLY A 60 11.93 17.52 7.46
N ARG A 61 12.06 17.21 6.16
CA ARG A 61 12.45 18.05 4.98
C ARG A 61 13.61 19.08 5.06
N ARG A 62 14.18 19.47 6.20
CA ARG A 62 15.26 20.48 6.30
C ARG A 62 16.57 19.97 6.91
N THR A 63 16.57 18.80 7.56
CA THR A 63 17.76 18.20 8.21
C THR A 63 18.02 16.76 7.77
N ALA A 64 17.36 16.31 6.68
CA ALA A 64 17.51 14.96 6.17
C ALA A 64 18.97 14.67 5.81
N LEU A 65 19.51 13.57 6.33
CA LEU A 65 20.88 13.14 6.04
C LEU A 65 21.02 12.83 4.53
N PRO A 66 22.22 12.99 3.92
CA PRO A 66 22.42 12.75 2.48
C PRO A 66 21.88 11.42 1.96
N ARG A 67 21.92 10.36 2.78
CA ARG A 67 21.40 9.02 2.43
C ARG A 67 19.88 8.95 2.33
N GLN A 68 19.15 9.79 3.07
CA GLN A 68 17.68 9.85 3.02
C GLN A 68 17.20 10.58 1.76
N GLN A 69 17.96 11.57 1.29
CA GLN A 69 17.75 12.17 -0.04
C GLN A 69 17.93 11.14 -1.15
N THR A 70 18.89 10.22 -1.01
CA THR A 70 19.10 9.13 -1.96
C THR A 70 17.89 8.18 -2.04
N LEU A 71 17.25 7.86 -0.91
CA LEU A 71 16.04 7.01 -0.91
C LEU A 71 14.88 7.66 -1.66
N ARG A 72 14.60 8.94 -1.39
CA ARG A 72 13.54 9.67 -2.12
C ARG A 72 13.87 9.79 -3.60
N ALA A 73 15.11 10.13 -3.95
CA ALA A 73 15.55 10.23 -5.35
C ALA A 73 15.47 8.89 -6.10
N MET A 74 15.75 7.75 -5.43
CA MET A 74 15.57 6.43 -6.03
C MET A 74 14.09 6.11 -6.28
N ILE A 75 13.21 6.52 -5.36
CA ILE A 75 11.75 6.36 -5.54
C ILE A 75 11.26 7.27 -6.66
N ASP A 76 11.69 8.53 -6.70
CA ASP A 76 11.39 9.47 -7.80
C ASP A 76 11.77 8.84 -9.14
N TRP A 77 12.99 8.31 -9.26
CA TRP A 77 13.44 7.62 -10.47
C TRP A 77 12.61 6.37 -10.81
N SER A 78 12.23 5.57 -9.81
CA SER A 78 11.40 4.38 -10.02
C SER A 78 9.99 4.76 -10.52
N TYR A 79 9.45 5.87 -10.03
CA TYR A 79 8.14 6.38 -10.42
C TYR A 79 8.18 7.05 -11.80
N ASP A 80 9.26 7.76 -12.14
CA ASP A 80 9.49 8.34 -13.47
C ASP A 80 9.65 7.29 -14.59
N LEU A 81 9.95 6.03 -14.22
CA LEU A 81 10.00 4.88 -15.15
C LEU A 81 8.62 4.28 -15.44
N LEU A 82 7.56 4.73 -14.78
CA LEU A 82 6.20 4.30 -15.09
C LEU A 82 5.73 4.98 -16.37
N SER A 83 5.25 4.17 -17.31
CA SER A 83 4.46 4.66 -18.43
C SER A 83 3.15 5.26 -17.93
N GLU A 84 2.49 6.07 -18.76
CA GLU A 84 1.20 6.68 -18.41
C GLU A 84 0.15 5.64 -17.98
N ARG A 85 0.17 4.46 -18.61
CA ARG A 85 -0.75 3.35 -18.30
C ARG A 85 -0.45 2.71 -16.96
N GLU A 86 0.82 2.45 -16.68
CA GLU A 86 1.27 1.91 -15.39
C GLU A 86 1.00 2.88 -14.25
N GLY A 87 1.25 4.18 -14.46
CA GLY A 87 0.94 5.22 -13.48
C GLY A 87 -0.56 5.33 -13.20
N THR A 88 -1.40 5.29 -14.24
CA THR A 88 -2.86 5.28 -14.09
C THR A 88 -3.33 4.06 -13.28
N MET A 89 -2.75 2.89 -13.57
CA MET A 89 -3.10 1.65 -12.87
C MET A 89 -2.63 1.68 -11.41
N GLU A 90 -1.40 2.12 -11.15
CA GLU A 90 -0.84 2.25 -9.81
C GLU A 90 -1.69 3.19 -8.95
N GLN A 91 -2.14 4.32 -9.52
CA GLN A 91 -3.03 5.24 -8.81
C GLN A 91 -4.36 4.58 -8.46
N ALA A 92 -4.98 3.85 -9.40
CA ALA A 92 -6.26 3.19 -9.20
C ALA A 92 -6.23 2.15 -8.06
N ILE A 93 -5.15 1.35 -7.98
CA ILE A 93 -4.98 0.30 -6.97
C ILE A 93 -4.26 0.78 -5.70
N GLY A 94 -3.61 1.95 -5.75
CA GLY A 94 -2.81 2.49 -4.66
C GLY A 94 -3.63 2.73 -3.39
N ILE A 95 -4.92 3.03 -3.53
CA ILE A 95 -5.82 3.23 -2.38
C ILE A 95 -6.19 1.90 -1.70
N SER A 96 -6.18 0.78 -2.43
CA SER A 96 -6.59 -0.54 -1.96
C SER A 96 -5.59 -1.16 -0.96
N GLY A 97 -6.09 -1.98 -0.04
CA GLY A 97 -5.35 -2.79 0.93
C GLY A 97 -4.80 -4.10 0.37
N GLY A 98 -4.65 -4.19 -0.95
CA GLY A 98 -4.37 -5.41 -1.71
C GLY A 98 -5.59 -5.87 -2.51
N TRP A 99 -5.36 -6.71 -3.52
CA TRP A 99 -6.36 -7.11 -4.51
C TRP A 99 -6.03 -8.45 -5.16
N THR A 100 -7.04 -9.16 -5.68
CA THR A 100 -6.83 -10.30 -6.60
C THR A 100 -6.69 -9.80 -8.04
N LEU A 101 -6.34 -10.70 -8.97
CA LEU A 101 -6.30 -10.36 -10.39
C LEU A 101 -7.68 -9.89 -10.89
N GLU A 102 -8.74 -10.58 -10.50
CA GLU A 102 -10.12 -10.28 -10.89
C GLU A 102 -10.53 -8.89 -10.39
N ALA A 103 -10.19 -8.55 -9.14
CA ALA A 103 -10.45 -7.22 -8.60
C ALA A 103 -9.66 -6.13 -9.35
N ALA A 104 -8.38 -6.36 -9.69
CA ALA A 104 -7.62 -5.42 -10.52
C ALA A 104 -8.23 -5.27 -11.92
N GLU A 105 -8.71 -6.34 -12.52
CA GLU A 105 -9.38 -6.29 -13.82
C GLU A 105 -10.65 -5.43 -13.78
N GLU A 106 -11.44 -5.54 -12.72
CA GLU A 106 -12.65 -4.74 -12.55
C GLU A 106 -12.36 -3.27 -12.18
N ILE A 107 -11.36 -3.00 -11.33
CA ILE A 107 -11.02 -1.65 -10.87
C ILE A 107 -10.25 -0.85 -11.93
N CYS A 108 -9.30 -1.49 -12.61
CA CYS A 108 -8.36 -0.81 -13.49
C CYS A 108 -8.82 -0.75 -14.94
N SER A 109 -9.81 -1.55 -15.35
CA SER A 109 -10.28 -1.50 -16.73
C SER A 109 -11.19 -0.29 -16.97
N ASP A 110 -10.83 0.52 -17.96
CA ASP A 110 -11.61 1.66 -18.43
C ASP A 110 -11.33 1.95 -19.92
N GLU A 111 -11.68 3.15 -20.39
CA GLU A 111 -11.43 3.54 -21.79
C GLU A 111 -9.92 3.56 -22.16
N LYS A 112 -9.04 3.76 -21.17
CA LYS A 112 -7.58 3.85 -21.36
C LYS A 112 -6.88 2.51 -21.18
N VAL A 113 -7.37 1.66 -20.28
CA VAL A 113 -6.80 0.33 -19.98
C VAL A 113 -7.84 -0.74 -20.23
N LYS A 114 -7.58 -1.64 -21.18
CA LYS A 114 -8.49 -2.77 -21.45
C LYS A 114 -8.26 -3.87 -20.43
N GLN A 115 -9.31 -4.61 -20.06
CA GLN A 115 -9.22 -5.75 -19.11
C GLN A 115 -8.08 -6.72 -19.45
N ARG A 116 -7.95 -7.14 -20.71
CA ARG A 116 -6.87 -8.04 -21.18
C ARG A 116 -5.45 -7.50 -21.01
N GLU A 117 -5.28 -6.19 -20.79
CA GLU A 117 -3.99 -5.51 -20.65
C GLU A 117 -3.59 -5.40 -19.17
N VAL A 118 -4.51 -5.67 -18.24
CA VAL A 118 -4.30 -5.53 -16.78
C VAL A 118 -3.22 -6.49 -16.30
N LEU A 119 -3.24 -7.75 -16.72
CA LEU A 119 -2.24 -8.73 -16.31
C LEU A 119 -0.83 -8.32 -16.76
N ASP A 120 -0.68 -7.87 -18.00
CA ASP A 120 0.61 -7.41 -18.53
C ASP A 120 1.13 -6.19 -17.75
N LEU A 121 0.24 -5.27 -17.36
CA LEU A 121 0.60 -4.12 -16.53
C LEU A 121 0.99 -4.51 -15.10
N LEU A 122 0.31 -5.48 -14.48
CA LEU A 122 0.72 -6.02 -13.18
C LEU A 122 2.12 -6.64 -13.23
N ILE A 123 2.43 -7.38 -14.31
CA ILE A 123 3.76 -7.96 -14.52
C ILE A 123 4.81 -6.83 -14.59
N GLN A 124 4.57 -5.77 -15.36
CA GLN A 124 5.51 -4.66 -15.48
C GLN A 124 5.69 -3.90 -14.16
N LEU A 125 4.61 -3.70 -13.40
CA LEU A 125 4.66 -3.10 -12.06
C LEU A 125 5.45 -3.99 -11.08
N ALA A 126 5.31 -5.31 -11.17
CA ALA A 126 6.06 -6.26 -10.34
C ALA A 126 7.56 -6.26 -10.70
N GLU A 127 7.90 -6.24 -11.99
CA GLU A 127 9.29 -6.13 -12.47
C GLU A 127 9.97 -4.84 -11.97
N LYS A 128 9.19 -3.75 -11.84
CA LYS A 128 9.64 -2.47 -11.29
C LYS A 128 9.57 -2.39 -9.76
N SER A 129 9.22 -3.50 -9.09
CA SER A 129 9.07 -3.57 -7.63
C SER A 129 8.08 -2.55 -7.07
N ILE A 130 7.03 -2.22 -7.83
CA ILE A 130 5.92 -1.37 -7.34
C ILE A 130 4.96 -2.20 -6.51
N ILE A 131 4.71 -3.43 -6.97
CA ILE A 131 3.79 -4.37 -6.34
C ILE A 131 4.49 -5.68 -6.02
N ILE A 132 3.90 -6.46 -5.12
CA ILE A 132 4.30 -7.82 -4.78
C ILE A 132 3.07 -8.72 -4.86
N TYR A 133 3.25 -9.94 -5.34
CA TYR A 133 2.27 -11.01 -5.22
C TYR A 133 2.58 -11.88 -3.99
N ASP A 134 1.61 -11.99 -3.10
CA ASP A 134 1.63 -12.87 -1.92
C ASP A 134 1.01 -14.21 -2.34
N GLU A 135 1.86 -15.22 -2.57
CA GLU A 135 1.44 -16.56 -3.02
C GLU A 135 0.57 -17.27 -1.98
N ASP A 136 0.81 -17.06 -0.69
CA ASP A 136 0.06 -17.72 0.38
C ASP A 136 -1.39 -17.22 0.46
N LYS A 137 -1.59 -15.95 0.09
CA LYS A 137 -2.90 -15.29 0.08
C LYS A 137 -3.52 -15.16 -1.31
N GLU A 138 -2.77 -15.53 -2.34
CA GLU A 138 -3.08 -15.32 -3.75
C GLU A 138 -3.48 -13.85 -4.08
N ARG A 139 -2.78 -12.89 -3.47
CA ARG A 139 -3.12 -11.45 -3.58
C ARG A 139 -1.94 -10.57 -3.92
N TYR A 140 -2.20 -9.58 -4.75
CA TYR A 140 -1.28 -8.48 -4.99
C TYR A 140 -1.39 -7.45 -3.86
N ARG A 141 -0.27 -6.80 -3.57
CA ARG A 141 -0.21 -5.61 -2.73
C ARG A 141 0.79 -4.63 -3.32
N ILE A 142 0.48 -3.35 -3.18
CA ILE A 142 1.46 -2.30 -3.45
C ILE A 142 2.48 -2.24 -2.30
N LEU A 143 3.75 -1.98 -2.62
CA LEU A 143 4.74 -1.66 -1.59
C LEU A 143 4.28 -0.40 -0.86
N GLU A 144 4.34 -0.42 0.47
CA GLU A 144 3.83 0.68 1.28
C GLU A 144 4.59 1.98 0.96
N THR A 145 5.88 1.90 0.60
CA THR A 145 6.72 3.01 0.12
C THR A 145 6.19 3.65 -1.16
N MET A 146 5.79 2.82 -2.13
CA MET A 146 5.25 3.29 -3.40
C MET A 146 3.85 3.86 -3.21
N LYS A 147 3.02 3.20 -2.39
CA LYS A 147 1.68 3.68 -2.03
C LYS A 147 1.67 5.11 -1.48
N GLN A 148 2.48 5.37 -0.44
CA GLN A 148 2.54 6.71 0.15
C GLN A 148 3.07 7.74 -0.87
N TYR A 149 4.02 7.34 -1.71
CA TYR A 149 4.55 8.23 -2.74
C TYR A 149 3.47 8.58 -3.78
N GLY A 150 2.70 7.59 -4.24
CA GLY A 150 1.57 7.79 -5.15
C GLY A 150 0.48 8.67 -4.54
N GLU A 151 0.16 8.49 -3.26
CA GLU A 151 -0.78 9.35 -2.52
C GLU A 151 -0.31 10.82 -2.50
N GLU A 152 0.98 11.08 -2.23
CA GLU A 152 1.54 12.44 -2.31
C GLU A 152 1.45 13.04 -3.72
N ARG A 153 1.71 12.24 -4.76
CA ARG A 153 1.59 12.67 -6.17
C ARG A 153 0.14 13.00 -6.54
N LEU A 154 -0.82 12.19 -6.09
CA LEU A 154 -2.25 12.44 -6.31
C LEU A 154 -2.72 13.73 -5.64
N ILE A 155 -2.22 14.03 -4.44
CA ILE A 155 -2.50 15.30 -3.75
C ILE A 155 -1.94 16.49 -4.55
N GLU A 156 -0.69 16.39 -5.02
CA GLU A 156 -0.05 17.43 -5.82
C GLU A 156 -0.75 17.66 -7.17
N ALA A 157 -1.20 16.58 -7.82
CA ALA A 157 -1.98 16.61 -9.05
C ALA A 157 -3.45 17.02 -8.85
N LYS A 158 -3.94 17.02 -7.60
CA LYS A 158 -5.35 17.23 -7.22
C LYS A 158 -6.31 16.18 -7.82
N GLU A 159 -5.84 14.94 -7.95
CA GLU A 159 -6.60 13.83 -8.53
C GLU A 159 -7.10 12.83 -7.48
N GLN A 160 -6.78 13.06 -6.20
CA GLN A 160 -7.14 12.16 -5.09
C GLN A 160 -8.64 11.84 -5.05
N GLU A 161 -9.52 12.84 -5.22
CA GLU A 161 -10.97 12.63 -5.17
C GLU A 161 -11.48 11.74 -6.31
N ILE A 162 -10.88 11.83 -7.50
CA ILE A 162 -11.29 11.04 -8.67
C ILE A 162 -10.96 9.56 -8.44
N VAL A 163 -9.76 9.28 -7.92
CA VAL A 163 -9.33 7.92 -7.61
C VAL A 163 -10.15 7.34 -6.46
N LEU A 164 -10.43 8.15 -5.44
CA LEU A 164 -11.26 7.74 -4.31
C LEU A 164 -12.71 7.43 -4.75
N ASP A 165 -13.32 8.24 -5.61
CA ASP A 165 -14.67 8.00 -6.12
C ASP A 165 -14.76 6.68 -6.90
N LYS A 166 -13.77 6.39 -7.77
CA LYS A 166 -13.67 5.11 -8.48
C LYS A 166 -13.59 3.93 -7.50
N HIS A 167 -12.74 4.03 -6.48
CA HIS A 167 -12.60 3.00 -5.45
C HIS A 167 -13.92 2.79 -4.67
N LEU A 168 -14.52 3.88 -4.18
CA LEU A 168 -15.78 3.85 -3.44
C LEU A 168 -16.89 3.21 -4.25
N LYS A 169 -17.03 3.60 -5.52
CA LYS A 169 -18.04 3.06 -6.43
C LYS A 169 -17.89 1.55 -6.61
N HIS A 170 -16.69 1.08 -6.91
CA HIS A 170 -16.43 -0.35 -7.11
C HIS A 170 -16.77 -1.17 -5.85
N PHE A 171 -16.23 -0.78 -4.70
CA PHE A 171 -16.47 -1.53 -3.46
C PHE A 171 -17.92 -1.40 -2.94
N ALA A 172 -18.62 -0.31 -3.27
CA ALA A 172 -20.05 -0.20 -3.00
C ALA A 172 -20.88 -1.14 -3.89
N GLU A 173 -20.53 -1.30 -5.17
CA GLU A 173 -21.16 -2.26 -6.07
C GLU A 173 -20.90 -3.71 -5.62
N LEU A 174 -19.66 -4.02 -5.24
CA LEU A 174 -19.28 -5.33 -4.69
C LEU A 174 -20.06 -5.67 -3.41
N ALA A 175 -20.14 -4.73 -2.46
CA ALA A 175 -20.90 -4.92 -1.22
C ALA A 175 -22.41 -5.13 -1.49
N ASN A 176 -22.97 -4.43 -2.47
CA ASN A 176 -24.37 -4.60 -2.87
C ASN A 176 -24.62 -5.97 -3.51
N LEU A 177 -23.70 -6.46 -4.33
CA LEU A 177 -23.78 -7.78 -4.94
C LEU A 177 -23.68 -8.87 -3.85
N GLY A 178 -22.68 -8.77 -2.98
CA GLY A 178 -22.50 -9.70 -1.87
C GLY A 178 -23.69 -9.75 -0.92
N SER A 179 -24.30 -8.62 -0.57
CA SER A 179 -25.50 -8.58 0.28
C SER A 179 -26.70 -9.37 -0.28
N LYS A 180 -26.82 -9.43 -1.61
CA LYS A 180 -27.86 -10.23 -2.29
C LYS A 180 -27.50 -11.71 -2.30
N GLU A 181 -26.28 -12.03 -2.71
CA GLU A 181 -25.82 -13.41 -2.90
C GLU A 181 -25.53 -14.15 -1.59
N LEU A 182 -25.27 -13.43 -0.49
CA LEU A 182 -25.22 -13.97 0.87
C LEU A 182 -26.51 -14.68 1.30
N ARG A 183 -27.64 -14.41 0.63
CA ARG A 183 -28.93 -15.08 0.86
C ARG A 183 -29.19 -16.21 -0.14
N GLY A 184 -28.26 -16.45 -1.07
CA GLY A 184 -28.38 -17.38 -2.19
C GLY A 184 -27.59 -18.68 -2.01
N ALA A 185 -27.49 -19.44 -3.10
CA ALA A 185 -26.77 -20.72 -3.13
C ALA A 185 -25.26 -20.56 -2.92
N GLU A 186 -24.69 -19.42 -3.34
CA GLU A 186 -23.25 -19.11 -3.29
C GLU A 186 -22.82 -18.41 -1.97
N HIS A 187 -23.61 -18.50 -0.90
CA HIS A 187 -23.37 -17.73 0.33
C HIS A 187 -21.97 -17.96 0.94
N LEU A 188 -21.42 -19.18 0.90
CA LEU A 188 -20.08 -19.46 1.45
C LEU A 188 -18.97 -18.79 0.64
N HIS A 189 -19.11 -18.75 -0.69
CA HIS A 189 -18.19 -18.04 -1.56
C HIS A 189 -18.21 -16.54 -1.25
N TRP A 190 -19.40 -15.96 -1.10
CA TRP A 190 -19.56 -14.54 -0.80
C TRP A 190 -19.11 -14.15 0.61
N ILE A 191 -19.22 -15.03 1.62
CA ILE A 191 -18.59 -14.80 2.92
C ILE A 191 -17.07 -14.64 2.75
N ASN A 192 -16.44 -15.55 1.99
CA ASN A 192 -15.00 -15.48 1.77
C ASN A 192 -14.57 -14.22 1.01
N VAL A 193 -15.33 -13.81 -0.02
CA VAL A 193 -15.08 -12.56 -0.75
C VAL A 193 -15.20 -11.36 0.19
N MET A 194 -16.27 -11.28 0.98
CA MET A 194 -16.49 -10.16 1.90
C MET A 194 -15.42 -10.08 3.00
N ASP A 195 -15.04 -11.22 3.59
CA ASP A 195 -13.96 -11.29 4.59
C ASP A 195 -12.61 -10.87 3.99
N THR A 196 -12.35 -11.28 2.74
CA THR A 196 -11.10 -10.93 2.05
C THR A 196 -11.01 -9.43 1.75
N GLU A 197 -12.14 -8.80 1.41
CA GLU A 197 -12.21 -7.39 1.04
C GLU A 197 -12.48 -6.45 2.23
N SER A 198 -12.54 -6.97 3.47
CA SER A 198 -12.78 -6.20 4.70
C SER A 198 -11.96 -4.91 4.80
N GLY A 199 -10.66 -5.00 4.50
CA GLY A 199 -9.75 -3.84 4.56
C GLY A 199 -10.03 -2.77 3.51
N ASN A 200 -10.62 -3.15 2.37
CA ASN A 200 -11.06 -2.23 1.33
C ASN A 200 -12.41 -1.57 1.69
N PHE A 201 -13.29 -2.27 2.42
CA PHE A 201 -14.52 -1.69 2.95
C PHE A 201 -14.28 -0.72 4.11
N GLU A 202 -13.37 -1.03 5.04
CA GLU A 202 -13.06 -0.14 6.16
C GLU A 202 -12.51 1.22 5.69
N ARG A 203 -11.71 1.24 4.62
CA ARG A 203 -11.21 2.48 4.02
C ARG A 203 -12.31 3.36 3.44
N ASN A 204 -13.44 2.79 3.01
CA ASN A 204 -14.59 3.58 2.56
C ASN A 204 -15.24 4.39 3.70
N THR A 205 -15.03 3.99 4.96
CA THR A 205 -15.70 4.63 6.12
C THR A 205 -14.92 5.79 6.75
N GLN A 206 -13.63 5.96 6.44
CA GLN A 206 -12.79 7.03 6.99
C GLN A 206 -12.83 8.34 6.18
N SER A 207 -13.58 8.39 5.06
CA SER A 207 -13.69 9.55 4.18
C SER A 207 -15.07 10.26 4.22
N ASN A 208 -15.91 9.98 5.22
CA ASN A 208 -17.15 10.73 5.49
C ASN A 208 -17.03 11.59 6.76
#